data_AF-A0A293N7Q9-F1
#
_entry.id   AF-A0A293N7Q9-F1
#
_cell.length_a   1.000
_cell.length_b   1.000
_cell.length_c   1.000
_cell.angle_alpha   90.00
_cell.angle_beta   90.00
_cell.angle_gamma   90.00
#
_symmetry.space_group_name_H-M   'P 1'
#
loop_
_entity.id
_entity.type
_entity.pdbx_description
1 polymer ?
#
loop_
_entity_poly.entity_id
_entity_poly.type
_entity_poly.pdbx_seq_one_letter_code
_entity_poly.pdbx_strand_id
1 'polypeptide(L)'
;MKNEHPDVKHLFDCCCQEKLVAASKTRGCEAISPWIKSLLNHLHWCAKSSGEDARLIVPKWVSVSNHVADIRDHESELFQVCLHERNLDRAWLDSGTDPHRKLCSIVKAPSLLKDLAQQSPKEQTYSCETFHSLLNHYAQK
;
A
#
# COMPACT_ATOMS: atom_id res chain seq x y z
N MET A 1 -8.07 -27.86 3.48
CA MET A 1 -9.54 -27.94 3.30
C MET A 1 -10.04 -26.55 2.96
N LYS A 2 -10.90 -26.45 1.95
CA LYS A 2 -11.60 -25.22 1.55
C LYS A 2 -12.80 -25.00 2.47
N ASN A 3 -13.14 -23.72 2.67
CA ASN A 3 -14.41 -23.17 3.16
C ASN A 3 -14.69 -23.23 4.67
N GLU A 4 -14.46 -22.13 5.38
CA GLU A 4 -15.24 -21.83 6.61
C GLU A 4 -15.80 -20.40 6.76
N HIS A 5 -15.54 -19.41 5.89
CA HIS A 5 -16.30 -18.15 5.91
C HIS A 5 -16.44 -17.50 4.51
N PRO A 6 -17.57 -17.70 3.79
CA PRO A 6 -17.78 -17.10 2.47
C PRO A 6 -18.00 -15.58 2.48
N ASP A 7 -18.24 -14.97 3.64
CA ASP A 7 -18.55 -13.53 3.78
C ASP A 7 -17.43 -12.67 4.40
N VAL A 8 -16.27 -13.26 4.72
CA VAL A 8 -15.09 -12.47 5.10
C VAL A 8 -14.29 -12.21 3.82
N LYS A 9 -14.59 -11.11 3.14
CA LYS A 9 -13.69 -10.59 2.10
C LYS A 9 -12.34 -10.26 2.78
N HIS A 10 -11.31 -11.02 2.44
CA HIS A 10 -9.89 -10.74 2.68
C HIS A 10 -9.44 -9.49 1.89
N LEU A 11 -10.12 -8.36 2.11
CA LEU A 11 -10.07 -7.18 1.23
C LEU A 11 -8.69 -6.51 1.19
N PHE A 12 -7.78 -6.91 2.08
CA PHE A 12 -6.39 -6.46 2.16
C PHE A 12 -5.36 -7.58 2.12
N ASP A 13 -5.67 -8.73 1.50
CA ASP A 13 -4.58 -9.45 0.82
C ASP A 13 -4.08 -8.50 -0.27
N CYS A 14 -3.12 -7.62 0.04
CA CYS A 14 -2.70 -6.62 -0.94
C CYS A 14 -2.13 -7.40 -2.11
N CYS A 15 -2.85 -7.37 -3.24
CA CYS A 15 -2.38 -7.92 -4.51
C CYS A 15 -1.05 -7.29 -4.96
N CYS A 16 -0.65 -6.20 -4.30
CA CYS A 16 0.62 -5.54 -4.43
C CYS A 16 1.75 -6.11 -3.56
N GLN A 17 1.47 -6.71 -2.39
CA GLN A 17 2.50 -7.12 -1.41
C GLN A 17 3.45 -8.14 -2.00
N GLU A 18 2.91 -9.22 -2.58
CA GLU A 18 3.73 -10.26 -3.20
C GLU A 18 4.57 -9.71 -4.36
N LYS A 19 3.98 -8.81 -5.16
CA LYS A 19 4.68 -8.15 -6.27
C LYS A 19 5.82 -7.26 -5.78
N LEU A 20 5.61 -6.53 -4.68
CA LEU A 20 6.63 -5.69 -4.05
C LEU A 20 7.76 -6.54 -3.44
N VAL A 21 7.43 -7.65 -2.78
CA VAL A 21 8.40 -8.61 -2.24
C VAL A 21 9.19 -9.28 -3.37
N ALA A 22 8.55 -9.64 -4.47
CA ALA A 22 9.24 -10.19 -5.64
C ALA A 22 10.18 -9.14 -6.28
N ALA A 23 9.72 -7.88 -6.36
CA ALA A 23 10.53 -6.78 -6.87
C ALA A 23 11.75 -6.50 -5.98
N SER A 24 11.60 -6.51 -4.66
CA SER A 24 12.72 -6.26 -3.74
C SER A 24 13.79 -7.36 -3.76
N LYS A 25 13.45 -8.56 -4.24
CA LYS A 25 14.39 -9.67 -4.45
C LYS A 25 15.06 -9.64 -5.82
N THR A 26 14.65 -8.74 -6.72
CA THR A 26 15.31 -8.56 -8.01
C THR A 26 16.63 -7.84 -7.80
N ARG A 27 17.71 -8.32 -8.43
CA ARG A 27 19.04 -7.71 -8.36
C ARG A 27 18.97 -6.23 -8.73
N GLY A 28 19.51 -5.36 -7.88
CA GLY A 28 19.50 -3.92 -8.08
C GLY A 28 18.19 -3.23 -7.70
N CYS A 29 17.24 -3.93 -7.07
CA CYS A 29 15.97 -3.39 -6.57
C CYS A 29 15.78 -3.60 -5.06
N GLU A 30 16.84 -3.97 -4.33
CA GLU A 30 16.84 -4.28 -2.90
C GLU A 30 16.36 -3.09 -2.05
N ALA A 31 16.60 -1.88 -2.55
CA ALA A 31 16.14 -0.63 -1.96
C ALA A 31 14.61 -0.52 -1.84
N ILE A 32 13.82 -1.37 -2.50
CA ILE A 32 12.35 -1.43 -2.33
C ILE A 32 11.97 -2.06 -0.98
N SER A 33 12.78 -2.98 -0.45
CA SER A 33 12.43 -3.78 0.74
C SER A 33 12.02 -2.93 1.97
N PRO A 34 12.77 -1.87 2.34
CA PRO A 34 12.42 -1.02 3.48
C PRO A 34 11.11 -0.24 3.30
N TRP A 35 10.61 -0.10 2.07
CA TRP A 35 9.40 0.64 1.75
C TRP A 35 8.13 -0.20 1.81
N ILE A 36 8.23 -1.52 1.74
CA ILE A 36 7.06 -2.42 1.63
C ILE A 36 6.06 -2.17 2.77
N LYS A 37 6.52 -2.15 4.02
CA LYS A 37 5.64 -1.89 5.17
C LYS A 37 4.96 -0.53 5.08
N SER A 38 5.68 0.51 4.66
CA SER A 38 5.11 1.85 4.52
C SER A 38 4.14 1.96 3.36
N LEU A 39 4.39 1.28 2.25
CA LEU A 39 3.45 1.20 1.12
C LEU A 39 2.14 0.55 1.57
N LEU A 40 2.21 -0.59 2.27
CA LEU A 40 1.02 -1.26 2.78
C LEU A 40 0.27 -0.39 3.80
N ASN A 41 0.99 0.24 4.74
CA ASN A 41 0.37 1.17 5.69
C ASN A 41 -0.28 2.36 4.99
N HIS A 42 0.37 2.91 3.96
CA HIS A 42 -0.16 4.02 3.15
C HIS A 42 -1.43 3.61 2.45
N LEU A 43 -1.50 2.37 1.92
CA LEU A 43 -2.71 1.86 1.28
C LEU A 43 -3.90 1.81 2.24
N HIS A 44 -3.68 1.25 3.43
CA HIS A 44 -4.70 1.23 4.48
C HIS A 44 -5.12 2.65 4.87
N TRP A 45 -4.16 3.57 4.98
CA TRP A 45 -4.44 4.98 5.24
C TRP A 45 -5.22 5.64 4.11
N CYS A 46 -4.98 5.31 2.83
CA CYS A 46 -5.75 5.80 1.70
C CYS A 46 -7.22 5.42 1.84
N ALA A 47 -7.51 4.16 2.17
CA ALA A 47 -8.88 3.69 2.39
C ALA A 47 -9.53 4.38 3.60
N LYS A 48 -8.84 4.39 4.75
CA LYS A 48 -9.36 4.99 5.99
C LYS A 48 -9.60 6.50 5.89
N SER A 49 -8.68 7.23 5.28
CA SER A 49 -8.73 8.70 5.21
C SER A 49 -9.64 9.23 4.11
N SER A 50 -10.12 8.38 3.19
CA SER A 50 -10.98 8.81 2.09
C SER A 50 -12.45 8.92 2.48
N GLY A 51 -12.82 8.50 3.70
CA GLY A 51 -14.19 8.62 4.19
C GLY A 51 -15.16 8.03 3.18
N GLU A 52 -16.28 8.71 2.91
CA GLU A 52 -17.24 8.26 1.89
C GLU A 52 -16.83 8.61 0.44
N ASP A 53 -15.77 9.42 0.23
CA ASP A 53 -15.33 9.81 -1.10
C ASP A 53 -14.26 8.84 -1.65
N ALA A 54 -14.73 7.72 -2.21
CA ALA A 54 -13.88 6.71 -2.82
C ALA A 54 -12.98 7.25 -3.95
N ARG A 55 -13.31 8.40 -4.55
CA ARG A 55 -12.50 9.03 -5.61
C ARG A 55 -11.13 9.49 -5.10
N LEU A 56 -10.97 9.66 -3.79
CA LEU A 56 -9.71 10.06 -3.16
C LEU A 56 -8.72 8.89 -2.97
N ILE A 57 -9.18 7.63 -3.01
CA ILE A 57 -8.33 6.46 -2.73
C ILE A 57 -7.21 6.33 -3.75
N VAL A 58 -7.55 6.40 -5.05
CA VAL A 58 -6.57 6.25 -6.14
C VAL A 58 -5.56 7.41 -6.18
N PRO A 59 -5.96 8.70 -6.13
CA PRO A 59 -5.04 9.83 -6.02
C PRO A 59 -4.05 9.71 -4.85
N LYS A 60 -4.55 9.40 -3.64
CA LYS A 60 -3.70 9.21 -2.46
C LYS A 60 -2.76 8.03 -2.63
N TRP A 61 -3.21 6.92 -3.22
CA TRP A 61 -2.35 5.77 -3.45
C TRP A 61 -1.25 6.09 -4.45
N VAL A 62 -1.59 6.67 -5.60
CA VAL A 62 -0.62 6.99 -6.67
C VAL A 62 0.44 7.98 -6.17
N SER A 63 0.08 8.88 -5.25
CA SER A 63 1.02 9.84 -4.66
C SER A 63 2.20 9.17 -3.95
N VAL A 64 2.06 7.91 -3.50
CA VAL A 64 3.12 7.17 -2.83
C VAL A 64 4.34 6.93 -3.73
N SER A 65 4.13 6.89 -5.05
CA SER A 65 5.21 6.75 -6.04
C SER A 65 6.13 7.97 -6.11
N ASN A 66 5.60 9.15 -5.81
CA ASN A 66 6.37 10.38 -5.67
C ASN A 66 6.95 10.48 -4.25
N HIS A 67 6.16 10.11 -3.23
CA HIS A 67 6.57 10.10 -1.83
C HIS A 67 7.86 9.29 -1.61
N VAL A 68 7.96 8.07 -2.15
CA VAL A 68 9.15 7.21 -1.96
C VAL A 68 10.45 7.79 -2.52
N ALA A 69 10.35 8.81 -3.38
CA ALA A 69 11.47 9.55 -3.97
C ALA A 69 11.57 10.99 -3.46
N ASP A 70 10.94 11.30 -2.33
CA ASP A 70 10.90 12.64 -1.72
C ASP A 70 10.31 13.75 -2.62
N ILE A 71 9.50 13.36 -3.61
CA ILE A 71 8.80 14.28 -4.50
C ILE A 71 7.47 14.64 -3.85
N ARG A 72 7.29 15.93 -3.54
CA ARG A 72 6.12 16.42 -2.79
C ARG A 72 4.96 16.87 -3.66
N ASP A 73 5.24 17.27 -4.89
CA ASP A 73 4.22 17.70 -5.83
C ASP A 73 3.62 16.48 -6.53
N HIS A 74 2.29 16.43 -6.55
CA HIS A 74 1.53 15.37 -7.18
C HIS A 74 0.69 15.96 -8.31
N GLU A 75 0.59 15.23 -9.42
CA GLU A 75 -0.18 15.65 -10.60
C GLU A 75 -1.69 15.71 -10.34
N SER A 76 -2.17 15.10 -9.26
CA SER A 76 -3.60 15.01 -8.97
C SER A 76 -4.14 16.27 -8.30
N GLU A 77 -5.18 16.87 -8.89
CA GLU A 77 -5.93 17.99 -8.30
C GLU A 77 -6.60 17.62 -6.96
N LEU A 78 -6.91 16.34 -6.75
CA LEU A 78 -7.60 15.86 -5.54
C LEU A 78 -6.65 15.61 -4.35
N PHE A 79 -5.36 15.44 -4.62
CA PHE A 79 -4.35 15.20 -3.59
C PHE A 79 -2.99 15.70 -4.08
N GLN A 80 -2.73 16.99 -3.87
CA GLN A 80 -1.57 17.69 -4.42
C GLN A 80 -0.29 17.53 -3.58
N VAL A 81 -0.43 17.32 -2.26
CA VAL A 81 0.70 17.22 -1.32
C VAL A 81 0.46 16.16 -0.25
N CYS A 82 1.54 15.53 0.22
CA CYS A 82 1.50 14.61 1.35
C CYS A 82 1.05 15.32 2.65
N LEU A 83 0.21 14.66 3.45
CA LEU A 83 -0.38 15.24 4.68
C LEU A 83 0.46 15.01 5.95
N HIS A 84 1.66 14.46 5.83
CA HIS A 84 2.57 14.22 6.95
C HIS A 84 3.89 14.98 6.75
N GLU A 85 4.60 15.17 7.84
CA GLU A 85 5.91 15.82 7.82
C GLU A 85 6.94 15.00 7.03
N ARG A 86 7.98 15.69 6.55
CA ARG A 86 9.08 15.07 5.82
C ARG A 86 9.94 14.27 6.79
N ASN A 87 10.21 13.02 6.45
CA ASN A 87 11.11 12.18 7.23
C ASN A 87 12.54 12.29 6.66
N LEU A 88 13.38 13.14 7.27
CA LEU A 88 14.74 13.39 6.79
C LEU A 88 15.70 12.21 7.01
N ASP A 89 15.38 11.30 7.94
CA ASP A 89 16.22 10.15 8.28
C ASP A 89 15.98 8.95 7.35
N ARG A 90 15.21 9.14 6.28
CA ARG A 90 14.79 8.08 5.38
C ARG A 90 15.72 7.95 4.18
N ALA A 91 16.07 6.70 3.84
CA ALA A 91 16.75 6.38 2.59
C ALA A 91 15.74 6.42 1.42
N TRP A 92 15.54 7.62 0.87
CA TRP A 92 14.73 7.86 -0.32
C TRP A 92 15.24 7.08 -1.53
N LEU A 93 14.33 6.67 -2.40
CA LEU A 93 14.71 6.12 -3.69
C LEU A 93 15.11 7.26 -4.62
N ASP A 94 16.24 7.10 -5.29
CA ASP A 94 16.63 8.03 -6.35
C ASP A 94 15.63 7.93 -7.51
N SER A 95 14.97 9.05 -7.80
CA SER A 95 13.98 9.13 -8.88
C SER A 95 14.61 8.70 -10.20
N GLY A 96 13.89 7.85 -10.96
CA GLY A 96 14.38 7.36 -12.25
C GLY A 96 15.46 6.28 -12.15
N THR A 97 15.76 5.73 -10.98
CA THR A 97 16.55 4.49 -10.87
C THR A 97 15.68 3.24 -11.13
N ASP A 98 16.32 2.09 -11.35
CA ASP A 98 15.60 0.82 -11.53
C ASP A 98 14.67 0.46 -10.36
N PRO A 99 15.07 0.56 -9.08
CA PRO A 99 14.16 0.36 -7.95
C PRO A 99 12.93 1.28 -8.01
N HIS A 100 13.14 2.57 -8.29
CA HIS A 100 12.07 3.56 -8.36
C HIS A 100 11.09 3.26 -9.51
N ARG A 101 11.60 3.02 -10.72
CA ARG A 101 10.77 2.63 -11.88
C ARG A 101 10.00 1.35 -11.63
N LYS A 102 10.64 0.34 -11.05
CA LYS A 102 10.01 -0.96 -10.75
C LYS A 102 8.89 -0.78 -9.73
N LEU A 103 9.12 -0.05 -8.65
CA LEU A 103 8.11 0.28 -7.66
C LEU A 103 6.94 1.04 -8.30
N CYS A 104 7.23 2.08 -9.09
CA CYS A 104 6.22 2.85 -9.81
C CYS A 104 5.35 1.97 -10.71
N SER A 105 5.94 1.00 -11.42
CA SER A 105 5.20 0.09 -12.29
C SER A 105 4.20 -0.79 -11.53
N ILE A 106 4.51 -1.15 -10.29
CA ILE A 106 3.63 -1.94 -9.42
C ILE A 106 2.53 -1.06 -8.84
N VAL A 107 2.90 0.10 -8.28
CA VAL A 107 1.97 1.05 -7.65
C VAL A 107 0.94 1.58 -8.66
N LYS A 108 1.37 1.88 -9.89
CA LYS A 108 0.51 2.42 -10.95
C LYS A 108 -0.07 1.35 -11.88
N ALA A 109 0.00 0.06 -11.50
CA ALA A 109 -0.52 -1.02 -12.33
C ALA A 109 -2.03 -0.84 -12.57
N PRO A 110 -2.52 -0.84 -13.83
CA PRO A 110 -3.93 -0.55 -14.13
C PRO A 110 -4.92 -1.48 -13.42
N SER A 111 -4.57 -2.77 -13.27
CA SER A 111 -5.39 -3.73 -12.54
C SER A 111 -5.53 -3.34 -11.07
N LEU A 112 -4.42 -2.97 -10.42
CA LEU A 112 -4.42 -2.52 -9.02
C LEU A 112 -5.27 -1.26 -8.87
N LEU A 113 -5.09 -0.26 -9.73
CA LEU A 113 -5.85 1.00 -9.63
C LEU A 113 -7.36 0.77 -9.82
N LYS A 114 -7.73 -0.15 -10.73
CA LYS A 114 -9.12 -0.56 -10.93
C LYS A 114 -9.68 -1.24 -9.68
N ASP A 115 -8.93 -2.15 -9.06
CA ASP A 115 -9.34 -2.84 -7.84
C ASP A 115 -9.52 -1.83 -6.70
N LEU A 116 -8.60 -0.88 -6.54
CA LEU A 116 -8.67 0.17 -5.53
C LEU A 116 -9.87 1.11 -5.73
N ALA A 117 -10.22 1.43 -6.97
CA ALA A 117 -11.40 2.24 -7.28
C ALA A 117 -12.72 1.53 -6.94
N GLN A 118 -12.72 0.20 -6.86
CA GLN A 118 -13.89 -0.62 -6.52
C GLN A 118 -14.01 -0.90 -5.01
N GLN A 119 -13.02 -0.49 -4.21
CA GLN A 119 -13.06 -0.63 -2.75
C GLN A 119 -14.10 0.35 -2.18
N SER A 120 -15.20 -0.18 -1.63
CA SER A 120 -16.19 0.63 -0.94
C SER A 120 -15.68 1.02 0.46
N PRO A 121 -15.79 2.29 0.88
CA PRO A 121 -15.40 2.71 2.22
C PRO A 121 -16.20 2.06 3.36
N LYS A 122 -17.42 1.57 3.07
CA LYS A 122 -18.34 1.04 4.09
C LYS A 122 -17.99 -0.37 4.59
N GLU A 123 -17.13 -1.12 3.89
CA GLU A 123 -16.77 -2.50 4.25
C GLU A 123 -15.51 -2.59 5.15
N GLN A 124 -15.05 -1.47 5.74
CA GLN A 124 -13.79 -1.38 6.49
C GLN A 124 -13.95 -1.76 7.98
N THR A 125 -13.93 -3.05 8.35
CA THR A 125 -13.80 -3.49 9.76
C THR A 125 -12.36 -3.90 10.10
N TYR A 126 -11.61 -2.94 10.63
CA TYR A 126 -10.22 -3.04 11.09
C TYR A 126 -10.06 -3.75 12.45
N SER A 127 -10.33 -5.05 12.56
CA SER A 127 -9.96 -5.76 13.82
C SER A 127 -9.83 -7.27 13.65
N CYS A 128 -8.79 -7.77 12.95
CA CYS A 128 -8.41 -9.18 13.13
C CYS A 128 -6.99 -9.59 12.68
N GLU A 129 -5.99 -8.70 12.70
CA GLU A 129 -4.59 -9.16 12.57
C GLU A 129 -3.91 -9.29 13.94
N THR A 130 -4.20 -8.38 14.87
CA THR A 130 -3.69 -8.52 16.25
C THR A 130 -4.30 -9.73 16.94
N PHE A 131 -5.55 -10.12 16.61
CA PHE A 131 -6.21 -11.27 17.21
C PHE A 131 -5.65 -12.60 16.69
N HIS A 132 -5.25 -12.70 15.42
CA HIS A 132 -4.63 -13.93 14.89
C HIS A 132 -3.18 -14.11 15.33
N SER A 133 -2.38 -13.03 15.46
CA SER A 133 -1.06 -13.13 16.08
C SER A 133 -1.14 -13.41 17.59
N LEU A 134 -2.11 -12.83 18.30
CA LEU A 134 -2.36 -13.16 19.71
C LEU A 134 -2.80 -14.62 19.86
N LEU A 135 -3.77 -15.10 19.07
CA LEU A 135 -4.24 -16.48 19.15
C LEU A 135 -3.15 -17.50 18.78
N ASN A 136 -2.33 -17.24 17.78
CA ASN A 136 -1.18 -18.12 17.46
C ASN A 136 -0.07 -18.05 18.51
N HIS A 137 0.11 -16.92 19.19
CA HIS A 137 1.08 -16.81 20.29
C HIS A 137 0.60 -17.51 21.57
N TYR A 138 -0.71 -17.58 21.82
CA TYR A 138 -1.32 -18.31 22.94
C TYR A 138 -1.67 -19.77 22.62
N ALA A 139 -1.72 -20.16 21.34
CA ALA A 139 -1.84 -21.55 20.90
C ALA A 139 -0.46 -22.16 20.62
N GLN A 140 0.45 -22.11 21.60
CA GLN A 140 1.58 -23.03 21.61
C GLN A 140 1.07 -24.41 22.08
N LYS A 141 1.22 -25.43 21.25
CA LYS A 141 1.33 -26.83 21.70
C LYS A 141 2.79 -27.25 21.58
#